data_AF-T0M1M2-F1
#
_entry.id   AF-T0M1M2-F1
#
_cell.length_a   1.000
_cell.length_b   1.000
_cell.length_c   1.000
_cell.angle_alpha   90.00
_cell.angle_beta   90.00
_cell.angle_gamma   90.00
#
_symmetry.space_group_name_H-M   'P 1'
#
loop_
_entity.id
_entity.type
_entity.pdbx_description
1 polymer ?
#
loop_
_entity_poly.entity_id
_entity_poly.type
_entity_poly.pdbx_seq_one_letter_code
_entity_poly.pdbx_strand_id
1 'polypeptide(L)'
;MVNNLEIVFDSNEWEDSYNEPLDGVSKEYKFDLIIHSRKTNERIPVVLLKGSNENKMKKVKEFIDMVPKNKFKRKIAIYSGVVGPEIKETVLKYGMKLYKKIIMNEGNMAKIIKIPGAQFFDGYDKEIEKGYEKIERREKIFIVREILQLLKNNDDVNITRIIYKCNLNYRYAMKLLETLIEKGIVDYIEYKNGVKYRITREGMKYLEDVQRLYGI
;
A
#
# COMPACT_ATOMS: atom_id res chain seq x y z
N MET A 1 -4.57 -12.12 -12.14
CA MET A 1 -3.47 -11.29 -11.58
C MET A 1 -4.08 -10.21 -10.72
N VAL A 2 -3.60 -10.03 -9.49
CA VAL A 2 -4.12 -9.03 -8.55
C VAL A 2 -3.65 -7.65 -9.00
N ASN A 3 -4.58 -6.82 -9.51
CA ASN A 3 -4.34 -5.39 -9.70
C ASN A 3 -4.20 -4.78 -8.30
N ASN A 4 -2.97 -4.58 -7.83
CA ASN A 4 -2.77 -3.86 -6.59
C ASN A 4 -3.03 -2.38 -6.85
N LEU A 5 -3.98 -1.79 -6.14
CA LEU A 5 -4.29 -0.36 -6.30
C LEU A 5 -3.21 0.51 -5.65
N GLU A 6 -2.59 0.05 -4.57
CA GLU A 6 -1.66 0.87 -3.79
C GLU A 6 -0.53 0.07 -3.16
N ILE A 7 0.58 0.76 -2.91
CA ILE A 7 1.69 0.27 -2.10
C ILE A 7 1.99 1.30 -1.01
N VAL A 8 2.26 0.81 0.20
CA VAL A 8 2.47 1.65 1.38
C VAL A 8 3.91 1.48 1.87
N PHE A 9 4.55 2.60 2.16
CA PHE A 9 5.86 2.69 2.81
C PHE A 9 5.75 3.51 4.08
N ASP A 10 6.50 3.15 5.13
CA ASP A 10 6.64 3.96 6.34
C ASP A 10 7.77 4.97 6.14
N SER A 11 7.49 6.27 6.23
CA SER A 11 8.47 7.33 5.99
C SER A 11 9.60 7.39 7.04
N ASN A 12 9.43 6.71 8.19
CA ASN A 12 10.53 6.51 9.14
C ASN A 12 11.54 5.47 8.66
N GLU A 13 11.15 4.61 7.71
CA GLU A 13 11.99 3.54 7.17
C GLU A 13 12.38 3.78 5.71
N TRP A 14 11.62 4.60 5.00
CA TRP A 14 11.74 4.83 3.57
C TRP A 14 11.65 6.31 3.24
N GLU A 15 12.32 6.71 2.17
CA GLU A 15 12.29 8.07 1.65
C GLU A 15 12.25 8.02 0.13
N ASP A 16 11.72 9.06 -0.48
CA ASP A 16 11.57 9.17 -1.92
C ASP A 16 12.47 10.28 -2.49
N SER A 17 13.13 9.99 -3.60
CA SER A 17 13.96 10.92 -4.36
C SER A 17 13.59 10.91 -5.84
N TYR A 18 13.73 12.06 -6.50
CA TYR A 18 13.39 12.23 -7.92
C TYR A 18 14.63 12.50 -8.72
N ASN A 19 14.69 11.99 -9.95
CA ASN A 19 15.77 12.25 -10.90
C ASN A 19 17.17 11.91 -10.35
N GLU A 20 17.26 10.94 -9.45
CA GLU A 20 18.54 10.55 -8.85
C GLU A 20 19.35 9.68 -9.83
N PRO A 21 20.61 10.04 -10.15
CA PRO A 21 21.50 9.16 -10.89
C PRO A 21 21.91 7.97 -10.02
N LEU A 22 21.97 6.77 -10.58
CA LEU A 22 22.35 5.55 -9.86
C LEU A 22 23.59 4.89 -10.47
N ASP A 23 24.57 4.58 -9.62
CA ASP A 23 25.79 3.89 -10.04
C ASP A 23 25.49 2.52 -10.65
N GLY A 24 26.13 2.20 -11.78
CA GLY A 24 25.94 0.94 -12.50
C GLY A 24 24.64 0.85 -13.32
N VAL A 25 24.03 2.01 -13.60
CA VAL A 25 23.00 2.22 -14.63
C VAL A 25 23.59 3.21 -15.65
N SER A 26 23.11 3.19 -16.90
CA SER A 26 23.53 4.19 -17.89
C SER A 26 23.41 5.60 -17.29
N LYS A 27 24.48 6.41 -17.39
CA LYS A 27 24.51 7.79 -16.88
C LYS A 27 23.44 8.69 -17.53
N GLU A 28 22.91 8.27 -18.67
CA GLU A 28 21.87 8.97 -19.42
C GLU A 28 20.46 8.65 -18.91
N TYR A 29 20.27 7.54 -18.19
CA TYR A 29 18.96 7.16 -17.69
C TYR A 29 18.61 7.92 -16.42
N LYS A 30 17.57 8.74 -16.49
CA LYS A 30 17.00 9.45 -15.34
C LYS A 30 15.82 8.68 -14.79
N PHE A 31 15.95 8.22 -13.56
CA PHE A 31 14.85 7.58 -12.86
C PHE A 31 13.76 8.59 -12.53
N ASP A 32 12.52 8.24 -12.83
CA ASP A 32 11.38 9.11 -12.49
C ASP A 32 11.28 9.29 -10.97
N LEU A 33 11.41 8.20 -10.21
CA LEU A 33 11.40 8.19 -8.76
C LEU A 33 12.18 6.98 -8.21
N ILE A 34 12.90 7.17 -7.12
CA ILE A 34 13.52 6.09 -6.33
C ILE A 34 12.94 6.13 -4.92
N ILE A 35 12.60 4.96 -4.38
CA ILE A 35 12.29 4.79 -2.95
C ILE A 35 13.50 4.11 -2.31
N HIS A 36 14.19 4.78 -1.39
CA HIS A 36 15.35 4.24 -0.69
C HIS A 36 15.06 3.99 0.78
N SER A 37 15.66 2.93 1.32
CA SER A 37 15.55 2.63 2.75
C SER A 37 16.45 3.57 3.55
N ARG A 38 15.96 4.06 4.68
CA ARG A 38 16.75 4.78 5.67
C ARG A 38 17.63 3.87 6.53
N LYS A 39 17.28 2.57 6.60
CA LYS A 39 17.95 1.57 7.46
C LYS A 39 18.91 0.66 6.69
N THR A 40 18.70 0.53 5.39
CA THR A 40 19.47 -0.38 4.52
C THR A 40 19.88 0.34 3.25
N ASN A 41 20.83 -0.21 2.48
CA ASN A 41 21.17 0.31 1.16
C ASN A 41 20.17 -0.12 0.05
N GLU A 42 18.96 -0.56 0.41
CA GLU A 42 17.97 -0.96 -0.58
C GLU A 42 17.40 0.26 -1.31
N ARG A 43 17.38 0.17 -2.65
CA ARG A 43 16.77 1.14 -3.55
C ARG A 43 15.73 0.45 -4.42
N ILE A 44 14.59 1.11 -4.63
CA ILE A 44 13.48 0.60 -5.42
C ILE A 44 13.18 1.62 -6.51
N PRO A 45 13.51 1.34 -7.77
CA PRO A 45 13.11 2.21 -8.86
C PRO A 45 11.60 2.16 -9.07
N VAL A 46 11.03 3.33 -9.32
CA VAL A 46 9.64 3.54 -9.65
C VAL A 46 9.57 4.17 -11.04
N VAL A 47 8.91 3.48 -11.96
CA VAL A 47 8.68 3.94 -13.35
C VAL A 47 7.29 4.53 -13.47
N LEU A 48 7.16 5.74 -14.01
CA LEU A 48 5.88 6.42 -14.15
C LEU A 48 5.29 6.21 -15.56
N LEU A 49 4.20 5.46 -15.62
CA LEU A 49 3.49 5.09 -16.84
C LEU A 49 2.33 6.07 -17.11
N LYS A 50 2.64 7.17 -17.82
CA LYS A 50 1.70 8.22 -18.23
C LYS A 50 1.28 8.13 -19.70
N GLY A 51 0.11 8.68 -20.03
CA GLY A 51 -0.38 8.83 -21.40
C GLY A 51 -0.96 7.55 -22.04
N SER A 52 -0.86 7.47 -23.36
CA SER A 52 -1.35 6.36 -24.18
C SER A 52 -0.64 5.04 -23.83
N ASN A 53 -1.23 3.89 -24.19
CA ASN A 53 -0.57 2.60 -24.02
C ASN A 53 0.79 2.54 -24.73
N GLU A 54 0.93 3.19 -25.88
CA GLU A 54 2.19 3.27 -26.61
C GLU A 54 3.27 4.01 -25.82
N ASN A 55 2.95 5.18 -25.24
CA ASN A 55 3.87 5.95 -24.40
C ASN A 55 4.29 5.15 -23.16
N LYS A 56 3.33 4.48 -22.51
CA LYS A 56 3.60 3.61 -21.37
C LYS A 56 4.52 2.46 -21.75
N MET A 57 4.28 1.81 -22.88
CA MET A 57 5.11 0.71 -23.37
C MET A 57 6.53 1.19 -23.70
N LYS A 58 6.67 2.33 -24.38
CA LYS A 58 7.97 2.94 -24.66
C LYS A 58 8.77 3.17 -23.38
N LYS A 59 8.15 3.73 -22.34
CA LYS A 59 8.81 3.98 -21.04
C LYS A 59 9.21 2.68 -20.33
N VAL A 60 8.40 1.63 -20.41
CA VAL A 60 8.75 0.30 -19.86
C VAL A 60 9.95 -0.28 -20.60
N LYS A 61 9.98 -0.22 -21.93
CA LYS A 61 11.11 -0.71 -22.74
C LYS A 61 12.39 0.06 -22.45
N GLU A 62 12.32 1.39 -22.39
CA GLU A 62 13.46 2.24 -22.03
C GLU A 62 14.06 1.84 -20.67
N PHE A 63 13.23 1.65 -19.64
CA PHE A 63 13.69 1.17 -18.34
C PHE A 63 14.35 -0.20 -18.43
N ILE A 64 13.74 -1.14 -19.15
CA ILE A 64 14.24 -2.51 -19.31
C ILE A 64 15.61 -2.54 -20.01
N ASP A 65 15.75 -1.74 -21.06
CA ASP A 65 16.96 -1.72 -21.89
C ASP A 65 18.13 -1.04 -21.15
N MET A 66 17.83 -0.03 -20.33
CA MET A 66 18.86 0.74 -19.62
C MET A 66 19.18 0.24 -18.21
N VAL A 67 18.29 -0.53 -17.58
CA VAL A 67 18.44 -0.97 -16.18
C VAL A 67 18.64 -2.49 -16.11
N PRO A 68 19.80 -2.97 -15.62
CA PRO A 68 20.07 -4.40 -15.53
C PRO A 68 19.03 -5.14 -14.68
N LYS A 69 18.54 -6.27 -15.19
CA LYS A 69 17.43 -7.02 -14.57
C LYS A 69 17.66 -7.36 -13.10
N ASN A 70 18.90 -7.62 -12.68
CA ASN A 70 19.21 -8.03 -11.30
C ASN A 70 19.75 -6.90 -10.42
N LYS A 71 19.79 -5.65 -10.92
CA LYS A 71 20.33 -4.52 -10.18
C LYS A 71 19.53 -4.19 -8.92
N PHE A 72 18.21 -4.38 -8.97
CA PHE A 72 17.28 -4.05 -7.88
C PHE A 72 16.45 -5.27 -7.49
N LYS A 73 16.34 -5.49 -6.17
CA LYS A 73 15.50 -6.57 -5.58
C LYS A 73 14.01 -6.36 -5.86
N ARG A 74 13.58 -5.09 -5.85
CA ARG A 74 12.20 -4.68 -6.12
C ARG A 74 12.20 -3.59 -7.17
N LYS A 75 11.16 -3.59 -8.01
CA LYS A 75 10.93 -2.58 -9.05
C LYS A 75 9.44 -2.33 -9.17
N ILE A 76 9.06 -1.08 -9.29
CA ILE A 76 7.66 -0.65 -9.27
C ILE A 76 7.35 0.15 -10.52
N ALA A 77 6.13 0.02 -11.02
CA ALA A 77 5.57 0.91 -12.01
C ALA A 77 4.25 1.50 -11.47
N ILE A 78 4.13 2.82 -11.54
CA ILE A 78 2.89 3.55 -11.21
C ILE A 78 2.21 3.95 -12.51
N TYR A 79 0.89 3.80 -12.60
CA TYR A 79 0.17 4.07 -13.85
C TYR A 79 -1.09 4.91 -13.64
N SER A 80 -1.37 5.80 -14.61
CA SER A 80 -2.68 6.45 -14.76
C SER A 80 -3.54 5.75 -15.82
N GLY A 81 -4.87 5.88 -15.70
CA GLY A 81 -5.81 5.30 -16.66
C GLY A 81 -5.75 3.78 -16.80
N VAL A 82 -6.04 3.27 -18.00
CA VAL A 82 -5.99 1.83 -18.31
C VAL A 82 -4.57 1.42 -18.72
N VAL A 83 -4.20 0.18 -18.41
CA VAL A 83 -2.93 -0.45 -18.85
C VAL A 83 -3.29 -1.67 -19.67
N GLY A 84 -2.81 -1.71 -20.93
CA GLY A 84 -3.03 -2.82 -21.84
C GLY A 84 -2.38 -4.14 -21.38
N PRO A 85 -2.88 -5.30 -21.84
CA PRO A 85 -2.34 -6.61 -21.45
C PRO A 85 -0.84 -6.77 -21.70
N GLU A 86 -0.35 -6.33 -22.86
CA GLU A 86 1.06 -6.43 -23.25
C GLU A 86 2.01 -5.73 -22.25
N ILE A 87 1.61 -4.55 -21.75
CA ILE A 87 2.38 -3.82 -20.74
C ILE A 87 2.42 -4.61 -19.42
N LYS A 88 1.28 -5.18 -19.00
CA LYS A 88 1.20 -5.99 -17.77
C LYS A 88 2.11 -7.21 -17.86
N GLU A 89 2.08 -7.91 -19.00
CA GLU A 89 2.92 -9.08 -19.26
C GLU A 89 4.41 -8.72 -19.26
N THR A 90 4.78 -7.63 -19.94
CA THR A 90 6.17 -7.16 -20.03
C THR A 90 6.72 -6.78 -18.65
N VAL A 91 5.97 -5.98 -17.89
CA VAL A 91 6.32 -5.59 -16.50
C VAL A 91 6.51 -6.83 -15.63
N LEU A 92 5.59 -7.79 -15.70
CA LEU A 92 5.66 -9.02 -14.89
C LEU A 92 6.88 -9.87 -15.25
N LYS A 93 7.18 -10.04 -16.53
CA LYS A 93 8.36 -10.79 -17.04
C LYS A 93 9.68 -10.23 -16.52
N TYR A 94 9.74 -8.92 -16.28
CA TYR A 94 10.91 -8.23 -15.72
C TYR A 94 10.91 -8.10 -14.19
N GLY A 95 9.95 -8.72 -13.52
CA GLY A 95 9.84 -8.74 -12.06
C GLY A 95 9.39 -7.41 -11.46
N MET A 96 8.74 -6.56 -12.25
CA MET A 96 8.17 -5.30 -11.78
C MET A 96 6.74 -5.52 -11.26
N LYS A 97 6.30 -4.67 -10.34
CA LYS A 97 4.92 -4.66 -9.82
C LYS A 97 4.20 -3.37 -10.22
N LEU A 98 2.93 -3.48 -10.63
CA LEU A 98 2.09 -2.34 -11.01
C LEU A 98 1.21 -1.87 -9.86
N TYR A 99 1.14 -0.55 -9.66
CA TYR A 99 0.24 0.10 -8.69
C TYR A 99 -0.35 1.40 -9.26
N LYS A 100 -1.48 1.87 -8.71
CA LYS A 100 -2.04 3.19 -9.06
C LYS A 100 -1.40 4.35 -8.31
N LYS A 101 -0.93 4.10 -7.10
CA LYS A 101 -0.33 5.11 -6.22
C LYS A 101 0.62 4.49 -5.21
N ILE A 102 1.54 5.32 -4.71
CA ILE A 102 2.38 5.05 -3.55
C ILE A 102 1.86 5.91 -2.40
N ILE A 103 1.81 5.34 -1.20
CA ILE A 103 1.47 6.02 0.04
C ILE A 103 2.71 5.99 0.94
N MET A 104 3.25 7.15 1.27
CA MET A 104 4.35 7.34 2.21
C MET A 104 3.74 7.80 3.55
N ASN A 105 3.66 6.91 4.52
CA ASN A 105 3.05 7.16 5.82
C ASN A 105 3.99 7.94 6.75
N GLU A 106 3.55 9.11 7.19
CA GLU A 106 4.23 10.01 8.13
C GLU A 106 3.38 10.18 9.39
N GLY A 107 3.22 9.09 10.16
CA GLY A 107 2.44 9.10 11.39
C GLY A 107 0.95 9.43 11.16
N ASN A 108 0.56 10.71 11.29
CA ASN A 108 -0.81 11.21 11.11
C ASN A 108 -1.08 11.79 9.72
N MET A 109 -0.09 11.82 8.85
CA MET A 109 -0.21 12.29 7.49
C MET A 109 0.29 11.20 6.55
N ALA A 110 -0.15 11.22 5.30
CA ALA A 110 0.56 10.51 4.27
C ALA A 110 0.75 11.36 3.04
N LYS A 111 1.95 11.23 2.49
CA LYS A 111 2.26 11.74 1.17
C LYS A 111 1.84 10.71 0.14
N ILE A 112 0.97 11.11 -0.76
CA ILE A 112 0.49 10.27 -1.86
C ILE A 112 1.23 10.67 -3.12
N ILE A 113 1.80 9.67 -3.79
CA ILE A 113 2.46 9.82 -5.09
C ILE A 113 1.64 9.03 -6.12
N LYS A 114 1.02 9.75 -7.05
CA LYS A 114 0.22 9.17 -8.14
C LYS A 114 0.43 9.96 -9.42
N ILE A 115 0.11 9.33 -10.55
CA ILE A 115 0.07 10.01 -11.86
C ILE A 115 -1.34 10.57 -12.05
N PRO A 116 -1.50 11.88 -12.34
CA PRO A 116 -2.80 12.47 -12.62
C PRO A 116 -3.55 11.71 -13.72
N GLY A 117 -4.86 11.55 -13.54
CA GLY A 117 -5.73 11.00 -14.58
C GLY A 117 -5.92 11.99 -15.74
N ALA A 118 -6.19 11.48 -16.94
CA ALA A 118 -6.43 12.26 -18.16
C ALA A 118 -7.75 13.08 -18.15
N GLN A 119 -8.35 13.34 -16.98
CA GLN A 119 -9.53 14.20 -16.85
C GLN A 119 -9.18 15.67 -16.56
N PHE A 120 -7.90 16.00 -16.37
CA PHE A 120 -7.44 17.39 -16.33
C PHE A 120 -7.13 17.84 -17.76
N PHE A 121 -8.15 18.35 -18.44
CA PHE A 121 -7.98 19.15 -19.66
C PHE A 121 -7.31 20.48 -19.32
N ASP A 122 -6.50 20.94 -20.27
CA ASP A 122 -5.78 22.21 -20.37
C ASP A 122 -4.57 22.47 -19.46
N GLY A 123 -3.39 22.37 -20.10
CA GLY A 123 -2.39 23.44 -19.99
C GLY A 123 -1.45 23.44 -18.79
N TYR A 124 -1.42 22.37 -17.97
CA TYR A 124 -0.46 22.28 -16.86
C TYR A 124 0.25 20.93 -16.84
N ASP A 125 1.53 20.96 -17.21
CA ASP A 125 2.54 19.92 -16.92
C ASP A 125 2.74 19.78 -15.40
N LYS A 126 1.77 19.22 -14.68
CA LYS A 126 2.01 18.69 -13.33
C LYS A 126 2.43 17.23 -13.48
N GLU A 127 3.73 17.02 -13.62
CA GLU A 127 4.31 15.71 -13.94
C GLU A 127 4.01 14.63 -12.88
N ILE A 128 3.73 15.03 -11.63
CA ILE A 128 3.37 14.17 -10.50
C ILE A 128 2.46 14.96 -9.56
N GLU A 129 1.31 14.40 -9.16
CA GLU A 129 0.49 14.99 -8.10
C GLU A 129 1.07 14.55 -6.75
N LYS A 130 1.77 15.46 -6.08
CA LYS A 130 2.14 15.32 -4.68
C LYS A 130 1.03 15.94 -3.84
N GLY A 131 0.27 15.09 -3.15
CA GLY A 131 -0.71 15.51 -2.16
C GLY A 131 -0.27 15.09 -0.77
N TYR A 132 -0.42 15.98 0.21
CA TYR A 132 -0.58 15.55 1.59
C TYR A 132 -2.07 15.35 1.79
N GLU A 133 -2.51 14.10 1.80
CA GLU A 133 -3.83 13.81 2.34
C GLU A 133 -3.64 13.67 3.85
N LYS A 134 -4.44 14.41 4.62
CA LYS A 134 -4.69 14.05 6.01
C LYS A 134 -5.38 12.70 5.96
N ILE A 135 -4.60 11.63 5.93
CA ILE A 135 -5.10 10.33 6.37
C ILE A 135 -5.48 10.60 7.81
N GLU A 136 -6.77 10.72 8.11
CA GLU A 136 -7.21 10.69 9.49
C GLU A 136 -6.57 9.43 10.09
N ARG A 137 -5.53 9.63 10.90
CA ARG A 137 -4.90 8.51 11.59
C ARG A 137 -6.03 7.88 12.36
N ARG A 138 -6.42 6.71 11.89
CA ARG A 138 -7.45 5.94 12.55
C ARG A 138 -6.88 5.64 13.92
N GLU A 139 -7.37 6.37 14.91
CA GLU A 139 -6.95 6.16 16.27
C GLU A 139 -7.16 4.69 16.59
N LYS A 140 -6.24 4.11 17.36
CA LYS A 140 -6.27 2.68 17.68
C LYS A 140 -7.66 2.24 18.14
N ILE A 141 -8.37 3.11 18.87
CA ILE A 141 -9.72 2.87 19.35
C ILE A 141 -10.76 2.68 18.23
N PHE A 142 -10.71 3.45 17.14
CA PHE A 142 -11.61 3.29 15.99
C PHE A 142 -11.32 2.01 15.20
N ILE A 143 -10.05 1.63 15.11
CA ILE A 143 -9.65 0.36 14.47
C ILE A 143 -10.15 -0.81 15.29
N VAL A 144 -9.92 -0.78 16.61
CA VAL A 144 -10.43 -1.81 17.52
C VAL A 144 -11.95 -1.90 17.44
N ARG A 145 -12.66 -0.77 17.45
CA ARG A 145 -14.12 -0.73 17.28
C ARG A 145 -14.57 -1.43 16.01
N GLU A 146 -13.95 -1.14 14.86
CA GLU A 146 -14.31 -1.80 13.60
C GLU A 146 -14.05 -3.30 13.60
N ILE A 147 -12.92 -3.73 14.17
CA ILE A 147 -12.62 -5.16 14.33
C ILE A 147 -13.73 -5.80 15.16
N LEU A 148 -14.05 -5.23 16.33
CA LEU A 148 -15.07 -5.78 17.22
C LEU A 148 -16.47 -5.74 16.59
N GLN A 149 -16.82 -4.70 15.85
CA GLN A 149 -18.09 -4.63 15.12
C GLN A 149 -18.17 -5.69 14.01
N LEU A 150 -17.06 -5.94 13.30
CA LEU A 150 -16.97 -7.01 12.32
C LEU A 150 -17.18 -8.38 12.97
N LEU A 151 -16.55 -8.62 14.11
CA LEU A 151 -16.67 -9.86 14.89
C LEU A 151 -18.04 -10.03 15.57
N LYS A 152 -18.72 -8.92 15.91
CA LYS A 152 -20.10 -8.94 16.45
C LYS A 152 -21.12 -9.31 15.38
N ASN A 153 -20.93 -8.80 14.16
CA ASN A 153 -21.89 -8.97 13.06
C ASN A 153 -21.69 -10.26 12.26
N ASN A 154 -20.65 -11.03 12.56
CA ASN A 154 -20.31 -12.24 11.82
C ASN A 154 -19.85 -13.32 12.79
N ASP A 155 -20.29 -14.54 12.56
CA ASP A 155 -19.69 -15.70 13.20
C ASP A 155 -18.23 -15.87 12.73
N ASP A 156 -17.40 -16.42 13.62
CA ASP A 156 -15.99 -16.80 13.47
C ASP A 156 -15.29 -16.28 12.20
N VAL A 157 -14.48 -15.23 12.34
CA VAL A 157 -13.90 -14.48 11.24
C VAL A 157 -12.41 -14.78 11.08
N ASN A 158 -11.95 -15.05 9.86
CA ASN A 158 -10.52 -15.24 9.60
C ASN A 158 -9.74 -13.91 9.56
N ILE A 159 -8.44 -13.97 9.82
CA ILE A 159 -7.57 -12.78 9.83
C ILE A 159 -7.58 -12.02 8.50
N THR A 160 -7.65 -12.72 7.38
CA THR A 160 -7.69 -12.14 6.04
C THR A 160 -8.88 -11.18 5.88
N ARG A 161 -10.06 -11.58 6.36
CA ARG A 161 -11.28 -10.75 6.32
C ARG A 161 -11.15 -9.53 7.23
N ILE A 162 -10.50 -9.66 8.38
CA ILE A 162 -10.21 -8.53 9.29
C ILE A 162 -9.29 -7.51 8.61
N ILE A 163 -8.19 -7.98 8.03
CA ILE A 163 -7.24 -7.15 7.26
C ILE A 163 -7.96 -6.38 6.15
N TYR A 164 -8.73 -7.07 5.32
CA TYR A 164 -9.42 -6.44 4.21
C TYR A 164 -10.52 -5.46 4.65
N LYS A 165 -11.30 -5.79 5.68
CA LYS A 165 -12.41 -4.94 6.12
C LYS A 165 -11.96 -3.73 6.93
N CYS A 166 -10.91 -3.88 7.73
CA CYS A 166 -10.38 -2.79 8.56
C CYS A 166 -9.22 -2.03 7.89
N ASN A 167 -8.87 -2.40 6.65
CA ASN A 167 -7.74 -1.84 5.90
C ASN A 167 -6.41 -1.86 6.68
N LEU A 168 -6.05 -3.02 7.23
CA LEU A 168 -4.86 -3.20 8.07
C LEU A 168 -3.81 -4.05 7.35
N ASN A 169 -2.53 -3.78 7.59
CA ASN A 169 -1.49 -4.76 7.24
C ASN A 169 -1.50 -5.93 8.24
N TYR A 170 -1.00 -7.09 7.81
CA TYR A 170 -1.02 -8.33 8.61
C TYR A 170 -0.35 -8.18 9.97
N ARG A 171 0.85 -7.57 10.02
CA ARG A 171 1.63 -7.42 11.26
C ARG A 171 0.89 -6.58 12.30
N TYR A 172 0.24 -5.51 11.87
CA TYR A 172 -0.52 -4.64 12.75
C TYR A 172 -1.83 -5.27 13.21
N ALA A 173 -2.53 -5.98 12.31
CA ALA A 173 -3.72 -6.75 12.65
C ALA A 173 -3.42 -7.83 13.71
N MET A 174 -2.33 -8.61 13.52
CA MET A 174 -1.88 -9.61 14.48
C MET A 174 -1.60 -9.00 15.86
N LYS A 175 -0.79 -7.94 15.91
CA LYS A 175 -0.47 -7.26 17.17
C LYS A 175 -1.71 -6.78 17.92
N LEU A 176 -2.70 -6.26 17.19
CA LEU A 176 -3.98 -5.84 17.79
C LEU A 176 -4.76 -7.04 18.32
N LEU A 177 -4.91 -8.10 17.52
CA LEU A 177 -5.64 -9.30 17.91
C LEU A 177 -5.00 -9.97 19.13
N GLU A 178 -3.68 -10.11 19.17
CA GLU A 178 -2.94 -10.61 20.34
C GLU A 178 -3.27 -9.79 21.60
N THR A 179 -3.21 -8.46 21.52
CA THR A 179 -3.56 -7.59 22.66
C THR A 179 -5.03 -7.77 23.09
N LEU A 180 -5.96 -7.99 22.15
CA LEU A 180 -7.38 -8.16 22.46
C LEU A 180 -7.66 -9.54 23.06
N ILE A 181 -6.91 -10.57 22.65
CA ILE A 181 -6.97 -11.92 23.19
C ILE A 181 -6.40 -11.96 24.61
N GLU A 182 -5.23 -11.37 24.82
CA GLU A 182 -4.62 -11.23 26.16
C GLU A 182 -5.55 -10.55 27.16
N LYS A 183 -6.43 -9.68 26.69
CA LYS A 183 -7.42 -8.95 27.50
C LYS A 183 -8.79 -9.65 27.60
N GLY A 184 -8.97 -10.82 27.02
CA GLY A 184 -10.25 -11.54 27.02
C GLY A 184 -11.36 -10.89 26.19
N ILE A 185 -11.04 -9.90 25.35
CA ILE A 185 -12.00 -9.15 24.52
C ILE A 185 -12.35 -9.95 23.25
N VAL A 186 -11.36 -10.64 22.69
CA VAL A 186 -11.49 -11.51 21.53
C VAL A 186 -11.00 -12.90 21.90
N ASP A 187 -11.63 -13.92 21.32
CA ASP A 187 -11.20 -15.31 21.45
C ASP A 187 -10.88 -15.87 20.06
N TYR A 188 -10.20 -17.01 20.02
CA TYR A 188 -9.86 -17.70 18.78
C TYR A 188 -10.21 -19.17 18.82
N ILE A 189 -10.56 -19.71 17.66
CA ILE A 189 -10.88 -21.10 17.44
C ILE A 189 -9.97 -21.63 16.34
N GLU A 190 -9.28 -22.73 16.63
CA GLU A 190 -8.50 -23.46 15.65
C GLU A 190 -9.40 -24.39 14.84
N TYR A 191 -9.47 -24.14 13.53
CA TYR A 191 -10.10 -25.04 12.57
C TYR A 191 -9.02 -25.78 11.78
N LYS A 192 -9.40 -26.88 11.12
CA LYS A 192 -8.53 -27.62 10.18
C LYS A 192 -7.89 -26.73 9.11
N ASN A 193 -8.54 -25.61 8.76
CA ASN A 193 -8.09 -24.67 7.72
C ASN A 193 -7.57 -23.33 8.29
N GLY A 194 -7.17 -23.31 9.57
CA GLY A 194 -6.54 -22.16 10.22
C GLY A 194 -7.36 -21.55 11.37
N VAL A 195 -6.88 -20.41 11.87
CA VAL A 195 -7.45 -19.72 13.03
C VAL A 195 -8.57 -18.78 12.61
N LYS A 196 -9.67 -18.81 13.38
CA LYS A 196 -10.74 -17.83 13.30
C LYS A 196 -10.90 -17.13 14.65
N TYR A 197 -11.39 -15.89 14.60
CA TYR A 197 -11.55 -15.03 15.76
C TYR A 197 -13.02 -14.74 16.00
N ARG A 198 -13.41 -14.62 17.26
CA ARG A 198 -14.76 -14.24 17.66
C ARG A 198 -14.73 -13.26 18.81
N ILE A 199 -15.76 -12.41 18.91
CA ILE A 199 -15.90 -11.51 20.05
C ILE A 199 -16.40 -12.28 21.28
N THR A 200 -15.86 -11.98 22.45
CA THR A 200 -16.34 -12.55 23.73
C THR A 200 -17.49 -11.75 24.30
N ARG A 201 -18.09 -12.22 25.40
CA ARG A 201 -19.07 -11.43 26.17
C ARG A 201 -18.45 -10.15 26.73
N GLU A 202 -17.21 -10.21 27.20
CA GLU A 202 -16.48 -9.03 27.69
C GLU A 202 -16.18 -8.07 26.54
N GLY A 203 -15.84 -8.59 25.35
CA GLY A 203 -15.63 -7.78 24.17
C GLY A 203 -16.88 -7.06 23.68
N MET A 204 -18.06 -7.66 23.82
CA MET A 204 -19.32 -6.97 23.53
C MET A 204 -19.55 -5.79 24.45
N LYS A 205 -19.33 -5.95 25.77
CA LYS A 205 -19.43 -4.84 26.73
C LYS A 205 -18.43 -3.74 26.43
N TYR A 206 -17.18 -4.12 26.16
CA TYR A 206 -16.14 -3.17 25.79
C TYR A 206 -16.50 -2.38 24.53
N LEU A 207 -17.06 -3.03 23.50
CA LEU A 207 -17.52 -2.36 22.30
C LEU A 207 -18.63 -1.33 22.60
N GLU A 208 -19.60 -1.69 23.44
CA GLU A 208 -20.67 -0.77 23.86
C GLU A 208 -20.14 0.44 24.63
N ASP A 209 -19.18 0.24 25.53
CA ASP A 209 -18.55 1.33 26.28
C ASP A 209 -17.76 2.27 25.35
N VAL A 210 -17.05 1.71 24.36
CA VAL A 210 -16.35 2.49 23.34
C VAL A 210 -17.33 3.29 22.47
N GLN A 211 -18.48 2.72 22.11
CA GLN A 211 -19.51 3.44 21.35
C GLN A 211 -20.09 4.60 22.18
N ARG A 212 -20.38 4.36 23.46
CA ARG A 212 -20.93 5.37 24.37
C ARG A 212 -19.97 6.53 24.61
N LEU A 213 -18.69 6.25 24.89
CA LEU A 213 -17.69 7.25 25.26
C LEU A 213 -17.28 8.16 24.10
N TYR A 214 -17.28 7.65 22.87
CA TYR A 214 -16.83 8.37 21.70
C TYR A 214 -17.98 8.93 20.84
N GLY A 215 -19.24 8.77 21.27
CA GLY A 215 -20.41 9.40 20.66
C GLY A 215 -20.70 8.95 19.22
N ILE A 216 -20.49 7.66 18.91
CA ILE A 216 -20.67 7.08 17.57
C ILE A 216 -21.47 5.79 17.64
#